data_AF-A0A1X2GIN6-F1
#
_entry.id   AF-A0A1X2GIN6-F1
#
_cell.length_a   1.000
_cell.length_b   1.000
_cell.length_c   1.000
_cell.angle_alpha   90.00
_cell.angle_beta   90.00
_cell.angle_gamma   90.00
#
_symmetry.space_group_name_H-M   'P 1'
#
loop_
_entity.id
_entity.type
_entity.pdbx_description
1 polymer ?
#
loop_
_entity_poly.entity_id
_entity_poly.type
_entity_poly.pdbx_seq_one_letter_code
_entity_poly.pdbx_strand_id
1 'polypeptide(L)'
;MRVAICTLAAVLLQSNFLPVHGTLTSRGLEPYDLAFEGEAQWVNLRARYGEDCQKYHTVQPGDVCSDIVDKYGIHLAEFFDWNTQVNSQCTNLKPGKKYCPTTTTSSPKSKSTAATKTAAKKPKPTLEGGSSSDKKKVLKKNVEFTYYWTAHPEDYTSGKKVAIKTCGGSTIARVAESFADALVMEGSGVVSKSTVVNLGSCACKNYACFLELNAKSEPFGLTAYGTSLDPYNTVAANDIKRNTKIYVPALDGWTLPGSSKKHNGCLLVDDKSWSFGGNHIDWFVNFKKHYTSLNSNHKVSKVDIYEGGDCQLLSY
;
A
#
# COMPACT_ATOMS: atom_id res chain seq x y z
N MET A 1 2.04 34.93 -44.48
CA MET A 1 2.97 33.82 -44.19
C MET A 1 2.17 32.59 -43.73
N ARG A 2 2.77 31.40 -43.71
CA ARG A 2 2.03 30.13 -43.63
C ARG A 2 1.55 29.79 -42.21
N VAL A 3 0.24 29.56 -42.07
CA VAL A 3 -0.33 28.53 -41.20
C VAL A 3 -0.86 27.45 -42.14
N ALA A 4 -0.61 26.17 -41.84
CA ALA A 4 -1.03 25.05 -42.67
C ALA A 4 -1.82 24.04 -41.82
N ILE A 5 -3.12 23.96 -42.07
CA ILE A 5 -4.00 22.88 -41.61
C ILE A 5 -3.80 21.69 -42.55
N CYS A 6 -3.91 20.46 -42.04
CA CYS A 6 -4.08 19.27 -42.88
C CYS A 6 -5.19 18.38 -42.30
N THR A 7 -5.83 17.59 -43.16
CA THR A 7 -7.26 17.24 -43.01
C THR A 7 -7.53 15.74 -42.89
N LEU A 8 -8.81 15.42 -42.64
CA LEU A 8 -9.40 14.08 -42.57
C LEU A 8 -8.96 13.13 -43.70
N ALA A 9 -8.96 11.84 -43.37
CA ALA A 9 -9.53 10.82 -44.25
C ALA A 9 -10.30 9.77 -43.41
N ALA A 10 -11.50 9.42 -43.85
CA ALA A 10 -12.25 8.26 -43.38
C ALA A 10 -12.66 7.44 -44.61
N VAL A 11 -12.63 6.12 -44.51
CA VAL A 11 -13.02 5.22 -45.62
C VAL A 11 -14.06 4.22 -45.11
N LEU A 12 -15.26 4.30 -45.68
CA LEU A 12 -16.29 3.27 -45.59
C LEU A 12 -16.17 2.37 -46.82
N LEU A 13 -16.18 1.05 -46.65
CA LEU A 13 -16.45 0.11 -47.73
C LEU A 13 -17.24 -1.11 -47.25
N GLN A 14 -18.56 -0.98 -47.41
CA GLN A 14 -19.57 -1.98 -47.75
C GLN A 14 -19.64 -3.33 -47.02
N SER A 15 -20.89 -3.65 -46.65
CA SER A 15 -21.38 -4.89 -46.05
C SER A 15 -21.29 -6.11 -46.96
N ASN A 16 -21.14 -7.29 -46.34
CA ASN A 16 -21.76 -8.53 -46.83
C ASN A 16 -22.52 -9.20 -45.68
N PHE A 17 -23.78 -9.56 -45.93
CA PHE A 17 -24.63 -10.33 -45.01
C PHE A 17 -24.68 -11.80 -45.48
N LEU A 18 -24.41 -12.75 -44.58
CA LEU A 18 -25.10 -14.04 -44.56
C LEU A 18 -25.29 -14.50 -43.11
N PRO A 19 -26.45 -15.09 -42.75
CA PRO A 19 -26.74 -15.52 -41.38
C PRO A 19 -26.28 -16.96 -41.12
N VAL A 20 -25.88 -17.24 -39.87
CA VAL A 20 -25.73 -18.62 -39.38
C VAL A 20 -26.57 -18.77 -38.11
N HIS A 21 -27.68 -19.50 -38.22
CA HIS A 21 -28.31 -20.11 -37.05
C HIS A 21 -27.47 -21.33 -36.64
N GLY A 22 -26.99 -21.37 -35.41
CA GLY A 22 -26.20 -22.48 -34.86
C GLY A 22 -26.60 -22.76 -33.42
N THR A 23 -27.20 -23.93 -33.18
CA THR A 23 -27.70 -24.36 -31.86
C THR A 23 -26.58 -24.86 -30.94
N LEU A 24 -26.77 -24.72 -29.62
CA LEU A 24 -25.93 -25.42 -28.63
C LEU A 24 -26.03 -26.95 -28.81
N THR A 25 -24.88 -27.60 -28.92
CA THR A 25 -24.67 -28.98 -28.46
C THR A 25 -23.35 -29.05 -27.69
N SER A 26 -23.17 -30.07 -26.86
CA SER A 26 -22.08 -30.16 -25.87
C SER A 26 -21.15 -31.34 -26.12
N ARG A 27 -19.93 -31.25 -25.54
CA ARG A 27 -18.78 -32.17 -25.68
C ARG A 27 -18.07 -32.05 -27.05
N GLY A 28 -16.74 -32.06 -27.14
CA GLY A 28 -15.72 -32.03 -26.08
C GLY A 28 -14.47 -32.79 -26.50
N LEU A 29 -13.31 -32.13 -26.50
CA LEU A 29 -11.99 -32.73 -26.77
C LEU A 29 -10.91 -32.08 -25.89
N GLU A 30 -10.30 -32.91 -25.06
CA GLU A 30 -8.93 -32.77 -24.51
C GLU A 30 -7.90 -32.80 -25.66
N PRO A 31 -6.70 -32.16 -25.56
CA PRO A 31 -5.63 -32.76 -24.72
C PRO A 31 -4.53 -31.83 -24.12
N TYR A 32 -3.74 -32.43 -23.23
CA TYR A 32 -2.41 -32.03 -22.71
C TYR A 32 -2.36 -30.94 -21.63
N ASP A 33 -2.72 -31.35 -20.41
CA ASP A 33 -1.85 -31.40 -19.22
C ASP A 33 -0.79 -30.30 -18.97
N LEU A 34 -0.89 -29.70 -17.78
CA LEU A 34 0.22 -29.27 -16.89
C LEU A 34 1.24 -28.27 -17.49
N ALA A 35 1.21 -26.96 -17.20
CA ALA A 35 0.87 -26.35 -15.92
C ALA A 35 0.78 -24.80 -15.99
N PHE A 36 -0.31 -24.21 -15.48
CA PHE A 36 -0.28 -22.96 -14.70
C PHE A 36 -1.58 -22.68 -13.90
N GLU A 37 -2.15 -23.68 -13.22
CA GLU A 37 -3.11 -23.39 -12.15
C GLU A 37 -2.34 -22.88 -10.92
N GLY A 38 -2.42 -21.57 -10.67
CA GLY A 38 -1.50 -20.90 -9.75
C GLY A 38 -1.87 -19.45 -9.45
N GLU A 39 -3.03 -19.26 -8.81
CA GLU A 39 -3.38 -18.07 -8.03
C GLU A 39 -3.28 -16.69 -8.70
N ALA A 40 -4.39 -16.24 -9.28
CA ALA A 40 -4.74 -14.82 -9.27
C ALA A 40 -5.14 -14.37 -7.84
N GLN A 41 -4.21 -14.49 -6.87
CA GLN A 41 -4.40 -14.09 -5.47
C GLN A 41 -4.43 -12.56 -5.34
N TRP A 42 -5.53 -11.95 -5.77
CA TRP A 42 -5.95 -10.64 -5.26
C TRP A 42 -6.35 -10.82 -3.80
N VAL A 43 -5.35 -10.70 -2.91
CA VAL A 43 -5.44 -11.04 -1.48
C VAL A 43 -6.68 -10.38 -0.85
N ASN A 44 -7.67 -11.22 -0.55
CA ASN A 44 -8.94 -10.84 0.04
C ASN A 44 -8.69 -9.97 1.29
N LEU A 45 -9.37 -8.82 1.38
CA LEU A 45 -9.17 -7.86 2.48
C LEU A 45 -9.51 -8.44 3.88
N ARG A 46 -10.25 -9.56 3.89
CA ARG A 46 -10.48 -10.45 5.04
C ARG A 46 -9.20 -10.84 5.79
N ALA A 47 -8.06 -10.92 5.11
CA ALA A 47 -6.78 -11.25 5.73
C ALA A 47 -6.10 -10.06 6.48
N ARG A 48 -6.71 -8.86 6.55
CA ARG A 48 -6.03 -7.63 7.02
C ARG A 48 -6.37 -7.17 8.45
N TYR A 49 -7.45 -7.66 9.02
CA TYR A 49 -7.71 -7.66 10.47
C TYR A 49 -8.18 -9.08 10.76
N GLY A 50 -7.55 -9.78 11.71
CA GLY A 50 -7.79 -11.22 11.88
C GLY A 50 -9.28 -11.54 11.99
N GLU A 51 -9.87 -12.16 10.95
CA GLU A 51 -11.25 -12.67 11.02
C GLU A 51 -11.35 -13.81 12.06
N ASP A 52 -10.22 -14.46 12.35
CA ASP A 52 -10.06 -15.37 13.47
C ASP A 52 -10.08 -14.70 14.86
N CYS A 53 -10.07 -13.36 14.95
CA CYS A 53 -9.84 -12.66 16.21
C CYS A 53 -11.03 -12.78 17.19
N GLN A 54 -10.95 -13.72 18.14
CA GLN A 54 -12.08 -14.02 19.05
C GLN A 54 -12.45 -12.85 19.96
N LYS A 55 -11.47 -12.03 20.35
CA LYS A 55 -11.63 -10.90 21.28
C LYS A 55 -10.66 -9.79 20.88
N TYR A 56 -11.10 -8.54 21.02
CA TYR A 56 -10.26 -7.37 20.83
C TYR A 56 -9.89 -6.74 22.16
N HIS A 57 -8.66 -6.26 22.27
CA HIS A 57 -8.19 -5.42 23.37
C HIS A 57 -8.17 -3.95 22.92
N THR A 58 -8.82 -3.05 23.67
CA THR A 58 -8.74 -1.60 23.45
C THR A 58 -7.67 -1.02 24.39
N VAL A 59 -6.57 -0.53 23.83
CA VAL A 59 -5.41 0.00 24.57
C VAL A 59 -5.80 1.21 25.40
N GLN A 60 -5.43 1.20 26.68
CA GLN A 60 -5.54 2.32 27.61
C GLN A 60 -4.24 3.15 27.66
N PRO A 61 -4.26 4.41 28.14
CA PRO A 61 -3.05 5.16 28.39
C PRO A 61 -2.16 4.44 29.42
N GLY A 62 -0.99 3.97 28.99
CA GLY A 62 -0.04 3.23 29.82
C GLY A 62 0.07 1.73 29.51
N ASP A 63 -0.88 1.14 28.76
CA ASP A 63 -0.80 -0.27 28.36
C ASP A 63 0.42 -0.51 27.43
N VAL A 64 1.22 -1.53 27.76
CA VAL A 64 2.31 -2.06 26.92
C VAL A 64 2.04 -3.52 26.55
N CYS A 65 2.75 -4.04 25.55
CA CYS A 65 2.42 -5.35 24.95
C CYS A 65 2.60 -6.51 25.93
N SER A 66 3.55 -6.44 26.88
CA SER A 66 3.69 -7.43 27.97
C SER A 66 2.37 -7.59 28.71
N ASP A 67 1.80 -6.47 29.14
CA ASP A 67 0.64 -6.41 30.00
C ASP A 67 -0.62 -6.86 29.25
N ILE A 68 -0.67 -6.62 27.93
CA ILE A 68 -1.69 -7.18 27.04
C ILE A 68 -1.51 -8.70 26.92
N VAL A 69 -0.32 -9.21 26.58
CA VAL A 69 -0.16 -10.66 26.34
C VAL A 69 -0.31 -11.49 27.61
N ASP A 70 0.17 -11.00 28.76
CA ASP A 70 -0.04 -11.62 30.08
C ASP A 70 -1.53 -11.65 30.47
N LYS A 71 -2.29 -10.59 30.13
CA LYS A 71 -3.74 -10.48 30.40
C LYS A 71 -4.60 -11.44 29.58
N TYR A 72 -4.15 -11.87 28.41
CA TYR A 72 -4.85 -12.86 27.58
C TYR A 72 -4.18 -14.24 27.55
N GLY A 73 -2.99 -14.39 28.15
CA GLY A 73 -2.30 -15.67 28.32
C GLY A 73 -1.58 -16.20 27.08
N ILE A 74 -1.13 -15.30 26.20
CA ILE A 74 -0.47 -15.61 24.92
C ILE A 74 1.00 -15.15 24.92
N HIS A 75 1.78 -15.52 23.91
CA HIS A 75 3.16 -15.05 23.74
C HIS A 75 3.24 -13.74 22.95
N LEU A 76 4.26 -12.94 23.23
CA LEU A 76 4.52 -11.68 22.54
C LEU A 76 4.77 -11.85 21.02
N ALA A 77 5.32 -12.99 20.60
CA ALA A 77 5.46 -13.34 19.19
C ALA A 77 4.09 -13.49 18.50
N GLU A 78 3.19 -14.28 19.09
CA GLU A 78 1.81 -14.48 18.59
C GLU A 78 1.07 -13.14 18.49
N PHE A 79 1.23 -12.26 19.49
CA PHE A 79 0.65 -10.91 19.45
C PHE A 79 1.20 -10.06 18.29
N PHE A 80 2.50 -10.12 17.99
CA PHE A 80 3.07 -9.41 16.84
C PHE A 80 2.66 -10.04 15.50
N ASP A 81 2.53 -11.38 15.42
CA ASP A 81 2.06 -12.08 14.22
C ASP A 81 0.59 -11.73 13.91
N TRP A 82 -0.27 -11.63 14.93
CA TRP A 82 -1.67 -11.21 14.78
C TRP A 82 -1.86 -9.69 14.69
N ASN A 83 -0.84 -8.91 15.04
CA ASN A 83 -0.84 -7.45 14.99
C ASN A 83 0.44 -6.92 14.32
N THR A 84 0.66 -7.28 13.04
CA THR A 84 1.87 -6.88 12.29
C THR A 84 2.04 -5.36 12.11
N GLN A 85 1.06 -4.55 12.51
CA GLN A 85 1.16 -3.09 12.65
C GLN A 85 1.88 -2.64 13.93
N VAL A 86 2.07 -3.51 14.92
CA VAL A 86 2.82 -3.25 16.16
C VAL A 86 4.30 -3.55 15.92
N ASN A 87 5.18 -2.62 16.28
CA ASN A 87 6.61 -2.81 16.13
C ASN A 87 7.18 -3.72 17.24
N SER A 88 8.35 -4.33 17.01
CA SER A 88 8.96 -5.28 17.96
C SER A 88 9.37 -4.66 19.31
N GLN A 89 9.38 -3.33 19.43
CA GLN A 89 9.63 -2.59 20.66
C GLN A 89 8.32 -2.17 21.38
N CYS A 90 7.16 -2.50 20.80
CA CYS A 90 5.83 -2.09 21.25
C CYS A 90 5.58 -0.56 21.32
N THR A 91 6.49 0.28 20.83
CA THR A 91 6.43 1.75 21.04
C THR A 91 5.34 2.47 20.24
N ASN A 92 4.52 1.74 19.48
CA ASN A 92 3.48 2.28 18.62
C ASN A 92 2.05 1.76 18.92
N LEU A 93 1.80 1.21 20.11
CA LEU A 93 0.44 1.07 20.62
C LEU A 93 -0.21 2.46 20.75
N LYS A 94 -1.44 2.59 20.24
CA LYS A 94 -2.20 3.84 20.25
C LYS A 94 -3.40 3.71 21.19
N PRO A 95 -3.46 4.46 22.31
CA PRO A 95 -4.62 4.45 23.19
C PRO A 95 -5.95 4.70 22.45
N GLY A 96 -6.98 3.95 22.79
CA GLY A 96 -8.28 3.94 22.11
C GLY A 96 -8.35 3.13 20.81
N LYS A 97 -7.23 2.65 20.24
CA LYS A 97 -7.26 1.68 19.11
C LYS A 97 -7.40 0.25 19.63
N LYS A 98 -7.94 -0.63 18.77
CA LYS A 98 -8.15 -2.06 19.05
C LYS A 98 -7.03 -2.91 18.44
N TYR A 99 -6.59 -3.92 19.18
CA TYR A 99 -5.58 -4.91 18.79
C TYR A 99 -6.10 -6.33 19.12
N CYS A 100 -5.53 -7.35 18.48
CA CYS A 100 -6.00 -8.74 18.55
C CYS A 100 -5.13 -9.64 19.45
N PRO A 101 -5.57 -9.97 20.67
CA PRO A 101 -4.85 -10.89 21.56
C PRO A 101 -5.17 -12.39 21.44
N THR A 102 -6.06 -12.85 20.54
CA THR A 102 -6.46 -14.29 20.43
C THR A 102 -7.06 -14.64 19.07
N THR A 103 -6.67 -15.75 18.44
CA THR A 103 -7.28 -16.28 17.19
C THR A 103 -8.12 -17.57 17.42
N THR A 104 -8.94 -17.97 16.43
CA THR A 104 -9.66 -19.27 16.40
C THR A 104 -8.72 -20.46 16.51
N THR A 105 -7.53 -20.35 15.92
CA THR A 105 -6.46 -21.35 15.95
C THR A 105 -5.78 -21.46 17.31
N SER A 106 -5.79 -20.41 18.13
CA SER A 106 -5.27 -20.42 19.50
C SER A 106 -6.33 -20.88 20.52
N SER A 107 -6.53 -22.20 20.63
CA SER A 107 -7.23 -22.79 21.79
C SER A 107 -6.24 -22.90 22.97
N PRO A 108 -6.62 -22.56 24.22
CA PRO A 108 -5.66 -22.28 25.29
C PRO A 108 -4.93 -23.54 25.77
N LYS A 109 -3.65 -23.68 25.37
CA LYS A 109 -2.77 -24.77 25.82
C LYS A 109 -1.90 -24.27 26.98
N SER A 110 -1.87 -25.04 28.07
CA SER A 110 -1.29 -24.58 29.35
C SER A 110 0.18 -24.17 29.29
N LYS A 111 0.52 -23.21 30.17
CA LYS A 111 1.87 -22.71 30.43
C LYS A 111 2.90 -23.84 30.53
N SER A 112 3.95 -23.77 29.72
CA SER A 112 5.16 -24.58 29.88
C SER A 112 6.37 -23.66 30.09
N THR A 113 6.99 -23.74 31.26
CA THR A 113 8.15 -22.91 31.62
C THR A 113 9.43 -23.48 31.03
N ALA A 114 10.09 -22.72 30.15
CA ALA A 114 11.44 -23.02 29.65
C ALA A 114 12.31 -21.76 29.74
N ALA A 115 13.07 -21.62 30.83
CA ALA A 115 13.97 -20.50 31.06
C ALA A 115 15.42 -20.88 30.75
N THR A 116 16.07 -20.14 29.84
CA THR A 116 17.51 -20.31 29.55
C THR A 116 18.28 -19.00 29.74
N LYS A 117 19.22 -19.07 30.68
CA LYS A 117 19.99 -17.99 31.31
C LYS A 117 20.79 -17.11 30.35
N THR A 118 20.81 -15.81 30.64
CA THR A 118 21.76 -14.82 30.10
C THR A 118 23.21 -15.17 30.49
N ALA A 119 24.17 -14.86 29.61
CA ALA A 119 25.59 -14.79 29.94
C ALA A 119 26.19 -13.49 29.37
N ALA A 120 26.66 -12.59 30.23
CA ALA A 120 27.21 -11.29 29.86
C ALA A 120 28.73 -11.23 30.07
N LYS A 121 29.44 -10.39 29.30
CA LYS A 121 30.85 -10.06 29.54
C LYS A 121 31.11 -8.57 29.35
N LYS A 122 31.89 -7.98 30.27
CA LYS A 122 32.22 -6.54 30.37
C LYS A 122 33.49 -6.18 29.54
N PRO A 123 33.92 -4.89 29.40
CA PRO A 123 34.34 -4.35 28.09
C PRO A 123 35.73 -3.66 28.11
N LYS A 124 35.96 -2.75 27.15
CA LYS A 124 37.10 -1.78 27.02
C LYS A 124 38.34 -2.39 26.31
N PRO A 125 39.13 -1.63 25.50
CA PRO A 125 39.16 -0.17 25.30
C PRO A 125 38.71 0.38 23.92
N THR A 126 38.48 1.69 23.93
CA THR A 126 38.23 2.56 22.77
C THR A 126 39.53 2.87 22.01
N LEU A 127 39.44 2.98 20.68
CA LEU A 127 40.23 3.92 19.87
C LEU A 127 39.31 4.57 18.83
N GLU A 128 39.67 5.77 18.38
CA GLU A 128 38.84 6.63 17.52
C GLU A 128 39.17 6.48 16.02
N GLY A 129 38.31 7.05 15.17
CA GLY A 129 38.69 7.47 13.81
C GLY A 129 38.47 6.44 12.69
N GLY A 130 37.26 6.41 12.12
CA GLY A 130 36.99 5.66 10.90
C GLY A 130 35.58 5.89 10.36
N SER A 131 35.44 6.74 9.35
CA SER A 131 34.16 6.92 8.64
C SER A 131 33.99 5.78 7.62
N SER A 132 33.12 4.82 7.93
CA SER A 132 32.74 3.78 6.96
C SER A 132 31.54 4.23 6.14
N SER A 133 31.76 4.51 4.86
CA SER A 133 30.68 4.59 3.87
C SER A 133 30.30 3.17 3.44
N ASP A 134 29.64 2.44 4.36
CA ASP A 134 29.25 1.05 4.15
C ASP A 134 28.46 0.91 2.85
N LYS A 135 29.04 0.13 1.92
CA LYS A 135 28.47 -0.10 0.60
C LYS A 135 27.21 -0.96 0.73
N LYS A 136 26.08 -0.30 0.98
CA LYS A 136 24.73 -0.90 1.00
C LYS A 136 24.61 -1.90 -0.16
N LYS A 137 24.10 -3.08 0.14
CA LYS A 137 23.90 -4.14 -0.87
C LYS A 137 22.81 -3.71 -1.84
N VAL A 138 23.05 -3.89 -3.14
CA VAL A 138 22.04 -3.67 -4.19
C VAL A 138 20.98 -4.76 -4.06
N LEU A 139 19.71 -4.36 -4.00
CA LEU A 139 18.56 -5.26 -4.15
C LEU A 139 18.16 -5.41 -5.62
N LYS A 140 18.00 -4.27 -6.32
CA LYS A 140 17.53 -4.21 -7.70
C LYS A 140 18.19 -3.04 -8.45
N LYS A 141 18.20 -3.10 -9.78
CA LYS A 141 18.70 -2.02 -10.64
C LYS A 141 17.71 -1.66 -11.73
N ASN A 142 17.78 -0.42 -12.21
CA ASN A 142 17.00 0.05 -13.37
C ASN A 142 15.49 -0.25 -13.25
N VAL A 143 14.96 -0.10 -12.04
CA VAL A 143 13.56 -0.38 -11.66
C VAL A 143 12.69 0.78 -12.11
N GLU A 144 11.51 0.52 -12.67
CA GLU A 144 10.57 1.60 -13.04
C GLU A 144 10.15 2.38 -11.79
N PHE A 145 10.06 3.71 -11.91
CA PHE A 145 9.79 4.62 -10.80
C PHE A 145 8.67 5.60 -11.15
N THR A 146 7.58 5.55 -10.37
CA THR A 146 6.43 6.47 -10.50
C THR A 146 6.04 7.06 -9.14
N TYR A 147 4.97 7.85 -9.14
CA TYR A 147 4.42 8.52 -7.96
C TYR A 147 2.90 8.34 -7.95
N TYR A 148 2.33 8.16 -6.76
CA TYR A 148 0.88 8.19 -6.52
C TYR A 148 0.56 9.08 -5.30
N TRP A 149 -0.70 9.49 -5.16
CA TRP A 149 -1.13 10.46 -4.15
C TRP A 149 -2.53 10.16 -3.64
N THR A 150 -2.95 10.78 -2.53
CA THR A 150 -4.36 10.73 -2.14
C THR A 150 -5.13 11.63 -3.11
N ALA A 151 -6.14 11.12 -3.82
CA ALA A 151 -6.87 11.95 -4.78
C ALA A 151 -7.66 13.06 -4.06
N HIS A 152 -7.62 14.28 -4.61
CA HIS A 152 -8.32 15.47 -4.10
C HIS A 152 -9.35 16.00 -5.13
N PRO A 153 -10.60 16.34 -4.76
CA PRO A 153 -11.65 16.71 -5.72
C PRO A 153 -11.39 18.03 -6.46
N GLU A 154 -10.60 18.93 -5.87
CA GLU A 154 -10.09 20.15 -6.52
C GLU A 154 -9.16 19.87 -7.70
N ASP A 155 -8.46 18.73 -7.72
CA ASP A 155 -7.53 18.33 -8.78
C ASP A 155 -8.23 17.69 -10.00
N TYR A 156 -9.52 17.34 -9.90
CA TYR A 156 -10.27 16.56 -10.89
C TYR A 156 -11.74 17.02 -10.98
N THR A 157 -11.99 18.11 -11.70
CA THR A 157 -13.28 18.80 -11.72
C THR A 157 -14.18 18.50 -12.93
N SER A 158 -13.68 17.75 -13.93
CA SER A 158 -14.33 17.54 -15.22
C SER A 158 -15.25 16.31 -15.28
N GLY A 159 -16.15 16.31 -16.28
CA GLY A 159 -17.14 15.25 -16.52
C GLY A 159 -18.43 15.40 -15.70
N LYS A 160 -19.36 14.44 -15.81
CA LYS A 160 -20.66 14.54 -15.14
C LYS A 160 -20.57 14.22 -13.64
N LYS A 161 -21.62 14.50 -12.87
CA LYS A 161 -21.67 14.09 -11.46
C LYS A 161 -22.10 12.61 -11.33
N VAL A 162 -21.13 11.73 -11.08
CA VAL A 162 -21.33 10.28 -10.87
C VAL A 162 -21.44 9.94 -9.37
N ALA A 163 -21.95 8.77 -9.03
CA ALA A 163 -22.09 8.31 -7.64
C ALA A 163 -20.99 7.30 -7.28
N ILE A 164 -20.17 7.61 -6.27
CA ILE A 164 -19.24 6.65 -5.65
C ILE A 164 -19.93 5.93 -4.50
N LYS A 165 -19.60 4.65 -4.29
CA LYS A 165 -20.40 3.73 -3.47
C LYS A 165 -19.54 2.82 -2.60
N THR A 166 -20.13 2.25 -1.54
CA THR A 166 -19.51 1.19 -0.75
C THR A 166 -19.58 -0.17 -1.47
N CYS A 167 -18.86 -1.19 -0.99
CA CYS A 167 -19.05 -2.58 -1.44
C CYS A 167 -20.51 -3.08 -1.31
N GLY A 168 -21.30 -2.51 -0.40
CA GLY A 168 -22.73 -2.80 -0.22
C GLY A 168 -23.65 -2.04 -1.19
N GLY A 169 -23.11 -1.23 -2.09
CA GLY A 169 -23.86 -0.44 -3.06
C GLY A 169 -24.50 0.84 -2.53
N SER A 170 -24.37 1.12 -1.23
CA SER A 170 -24.75 2.41 -0.60
C SER A 170 -23.95 3.55 -1.23
N THR A 171 -24.60 4.68 -1.52
CA THR A 171 -23.93 5.86 -2.08
C THR A 171 -23.18 6.62 -1.00
N ILE A 172 -21.89 6.84 -1.21
CA ILE A 172 -21.00 7.64 -0.34
C ILE A 172 -21.17 9.13 -0.67
N ALA A 173 -21.02 9.47 -1.96
CA ALA A 173 -21.11 10.84 -2.45
C ALA A 173 -21.43 10.89 -3.95
N ARG A 174 -21.81 12.08 -4.44
CA ARG A 174 -21.83 12.41 -5.88
C ARG A 174 -20.69 13.36 -6.23
N VAL A 175 -19.75 12.87 -7.04
CA VAL A 175 -18.48 13.55 -7.35
C VAL A 175 -18.32 13.76 -8.85
N ALA A 176 -17.31 14.53 -9.29
CA ALA A 176 -17.00 14.63 -10.72
C ALA A 176 -16.51 13.27 -11.25
N GLU A 177 -16.82 12.96 -12.51
CA GLU A 177 -16.44 11.72 -13.19
C GLU A 177 -14.93 11.50 -13.15
N SER A 178 -14.15 12.52 -13.55
CA SER A 178 -12.68 12.49 -13.46
C SER A 178 -12.12 12.28 -12.05
N PHE A 179 -12.87 12.66 -10.99
CA PHE A 179 -12.49 12.35 -9.61
C PHE A 179 -12.82 10.91 -9.23
N ALA A 180 -13.95 10.36 -9.69
CA ALA A 180 -14.26 8.95 -9.48
C ALA A 180 -13.23 8.03 -10.18
N ASP A 181 -12.79 8.42 -11.39
CA ASP A 181 -11.71 7.72 -12.11
C ASP A 181 -10.38 7.81 -11.35
N ALA A 182 -10.05 9.00 -10.82
CA ALA A 182 -8.86 9.19 -9.97
C ALA A 182 -8.90 8.35 -8.68
N LEU A 183 -10.05 8.25 -8.01
CA LEU A 183 -10.20 7.41 -6.81
C LEU A 183 -9.91 5.91 -7.09
N VAL A 184 -10.10 5.45 -8.32
CA VAL A 184 -9.69 4.09 -8.76
C VAL A 184 -8.19 4.05 -9.09
N MET A 185 -7.71 5.01 -9.88
CA MET A 185 -6.32 5.11 -10.33
C MET A 185 -5.33 5.20 -9.17
N GLU A 186 -5.55 6.14 -8.26
CA GLU A 186 -4.71 6.40 -7.09
C GLU A 186 -4.99 5.44 -5.91
N GLY A 187 -6.05 4.63 -6.00
CA GLY A 187 -6.49 3.72 -4.94
C GLY A 187 -7.03 4.38 -3.66
N SER A 188 -6.96 5.70 -3.51
CA SER A 188 -7.40 6.46 -2.33
C SER A 188 -7.82 7.90 -2.65
N GLY A 189 -8.60 8.55 -1.78
CA GLY A 189 -8.86 9.99 -1.89
C GLY A 189 -9.73 10.62 -0.79
N VAL A 190 -9.63 11.95 -0.65
CA VAL A 190 -10.41 12.75 0.29
C VAL A 190 -11.76 13.12 -0.32
N VAL A 191 -12.86 12.56 0.19
CA VAL A 191 -14.22 12.86 -0.29
C VAL A 191 -14.84 14.03 0.50
N SER A 192 -14.49 14.19 1.77
CA SER A 192 -14.94 15.30 2.62
C SER A 192 -13.99 15.54 3.80
N LYS A 193 -14.25 16.59 4.60
CA LYS A 193 -13.51 16.86 5.86
C LYS A 193 -13.58 15.74 6.90
N SER A 194 -14.53 14.80 6.77
CA SER A 194 -14.68 13.64 7.66
C SER A 194 -14.44 12.30 6.97
N THR A 195 -14.46 12.26 5.64
CA THR A 195 -14.51 11.03 4.83
C THR A 195 -13.33 10.98 3.87
N VAL A 196 -12.42 10.05 4.12
CA VAL A 196 -11.47 9.53 3.13
C VAL A 196 -12.06 8.22 2.59
N VAL A 197 -11.66 7.81 1.40
CA VAL A 197 -11.97 6.48 0.86
C VAL A 197 -10.74 5.78 0.32
N ASN A 198 -10.77 4.45 0.33
CA ASN A 198 -9.86 3.59 -0.44
C ASN A 198 -10.65 2.73 -1.43
N LEU A 199 -10.02 2.33 -2.53
CA LEU A 199 -10.59 1.37 -3.47
C LEU A 199 -10.97 0.06 -2.76
N GLY A 200 -12.19 -0.39 -2.96
CA GLY A 200 -12.75 -1.58 -2.32
C GLY A 200 -12.24 -2.86 -2.96
N SER A 201 -11.93 -3.87 -2.15
CA SER A 201 -11.46 -5.19 -2.59
C SER A 201 -12.59 -6.08 -3.14
N CYS A 202 -13.63 -5.48 -3.73
CA CYS A 202 -14.92 -6.12 -3.95
C CYS A 202 -15.37 -5.91 -5.41
N ALA A 203 -15.80 -6.98 -6.07
CA ALA A 203 -16.18 -6.95 -7.49
C ALA A 203 -17.57 -6.32 -7.67
N CYS A 204 -17.61 -5.00 -7.83
CA CYS A 204 -18.87 -4.24 -7.96
C CYS A 204 -19.35 -4.14 -9.40
N LYS A 205 -20.61 -4.55 -9.63
CA LYS A 205 -21.22 -4.55 -10.96
C LYS A 205 -21.72 -3.15 -11.34
N ASN A 206 -21.20 -2.60 -12.44
CA ASN A 206 -21.55 -1.31 -13.05
C ASN A 206 -21.07 -0.04 -12.30
N TYR A 207 -20.22 -0.14 -11.28
CA TYR A 207 -19.64 1.02 -10.60
C TYR A 207 -18.34 0.65 -9.86
N ALA A 208 -17.40 1.59 -9.78
CA ALA A 208 -16.28 1.50 -8.85
C ALA A 208 -16.77 1.74 -7.41
N CYS A 209 -16.22 0.99 -6.47
CA CYS A 209 -16.69 0.95 -5.09
C CYS A 209 -15.54 0.94 -4.09
N PHE A 210 -15.84 1.39 -2.87
CA PHE A 210 -14.83 1.90 -1.96
C PHE A 210 -15.10 1.48 -0.51
N LEU A 211 -14.04 1.50 0.30
CA LEU A 211 -14.10 1.48 1.76
C LEU A 211 -14.14 2.92 2.27
N GLU A 212 -15.13 3.27 3.09
CA GLU A 212 -15.18 4.56 3.78
C GLU A 212 -14.26 4.56 5.01
N LEU A 213 -13.52 5.65 5.18
CA LEU A 213 -12.53 5.85 6.23
C LEU A 213 -12.74 7.19 6.93
N ASN A 214 -12.43 7.21 8.23
CA ASN A 214 -12.49 8.44 9.01
C ASN A 214 -11.25 9.31 8.75
N ALA A 215 -11.45 10.48 8.15
CA ALA A 215 -10.37 11.39 7.75
C ALA A 215 -9.50 11.90 8.92
N LYS A 216 -9.95 11.77 10.18
CA LYS A 216 -9.14 12.14 11.35
C LYS A 216 -8.15 11.03 11.76
N SER A 217 -8.45 9.76 11.47
CA SER A 217 -7.55 8.65 11.82
C SER A 217 -6.72 8.17 10.64
N GLU A 218 -7.30 8.11 9.44
CA GLU A 218 -6.63 7.67 8.20
C GLU A 218 -6.70 8.78 7.13
N PRO A 219 -6.04 9.94 7.35
CA PRO A 219 -6.21 11.16 6.52
C PRO A 219 -5.77 11.01 5.06
N PHE A 220 -4.94 10.01 4.77
CA PHE A 220 -4.34 9.76 3.46
C PHE A 220 -4.83 8.45 2.82
N GLY A 221 -5.62 7.65 3.55
CA GLY A 221 -5.99 6.29 3.18
C GLY A 221 -5.04 5.23 3.74
N LEU A 222 -5.16 4.02 3.18
CA LEU A 222 -4.59 2.77 3.65
C LEU A 222 -3.91 1.95 2.53
N THR A 223 -3.05 1.02 2.95
CA THR A 223 -2.18 0.14 2.14
C THR A 223 -2.68 -1.32 1.98
N ALA A 224 -1.86 -2.22 1.41
CA ALA A 224 -2.14 -3.66 1.16
C ALA A 224 -1.40 -4.77 2.22
N TYR A 225 -2.16 -4.16 3.27
CA TYR A 225 -2.25 -4.45 4.75
C TYR A 225 -3.08 -3.55 5.67
N GLY A 226 -3.65 -2.43 5.20
CA GLY A 226 -4.53 -1.62 6.05
C GLY A 226 -3.79 -0.83 7.14
N THR A 227 -2.46 -0.67 7.00
CA THR A 227 -1.71 0.38 7.67
C THR A 227 -2.01 1.72 6.99
N SER A 228 -1.89 2.82 7.72
CA SER A 228 -2.07 4.17 7.19
C SER A 228 -0.97 4.49 6.17
N LEU A 229 -1.33 5.08 5.02
CA LEU A 229 -0.36 5.62 4.06
C LEU A 229 0.47 6.74 4.72
N ASP A 230 1.80 6.70 4.60
CA ASP A 230 2.73 7.65 5.24
C ASP A 230 3.48 8.49 4.17
N PRO A 231 3.16 9.80 4.02
CA PRO A 231 3.72 10.67 3.00
C PRO A 231 5.25 10.62 2.92
N TYR A 232 5.75 10.39 1.71
CA TYR A 232 7.16 10.28 1.36
C TYR A 232 7.94 9.10 1.99
N ASN A 233 7.36 8.32 2.91
CA ASN A 233 7.96 7.09 3.44
C ASN A 233 7.42 5.83 2.75
N THR A 234 6.11 5.75 2.50
CA THR A 234 5.50 4.56 1.89
C THR A 234 5.86 4.45 0.40
N VAL A 235 6.19 3.23 -0.02
CA VAL A 235 6.34 2.87 -1.43
C VAL A 235 5.55 1.59 -1.73
N ALA A 236 4.86 1.55 -2.87
CA ALA A 236 4.18 0.36 -3.36
C ALA A 236 5.15 -0.47 -4.22
N ALA A 237 5.24 -1.77 -3.96
CA ALA A 237 6.07 -2.68 -4.76
C ALA A 237 5.53 -4.12 -4.74
N ASN A 238 5.36 -4.72 -5.91
CA ASN A 238 4.74 -6.04 -6.02
C ASN A 238 5.74 -7.21 -5.91
N ASP A 239 7.02 -6.97 -6.21
CA ASP A 239 8.11 -7.96 -6.14
C ASP A 239 9.20 -7.66 -5.11
N ILE A 240 8.91 -6.79 -4.14
CA ILE A 240 9.74 -6.58 -2.93
C ILE A 240 8.89 -6.96 -1.71
N LYS A 241 9.48 -7.64 -0.72
CA LYS A 241 8.76 -8.11 0.47
C LYS A 241 8.24 -6.93 1.31
N ARG A 242 6.99 -7.01 1.78
CA ARG A 242 6.42 -6.08 2.77
C ARG A 242 7.33 -5.92 4.00
N ASN A 243 7.36 -4.73 4.59
CA ASN A 243 8.23 -4.28 5.68
C ASN A 243 9.73 -4.26 5.33
N THR A 244 10.11 -4.40 4.04
CA THR A 244 11.48 -4.14 3.61
C THR A 244 11.74 -2.64 3.60
N LYS A 245 12.64 -2.19 4.47
CA LYS A 245 13.21 -0.84 4.41
C LYS A 245 14.26 -0.81 3.29
N ILE A 246 14.04 0.04 2.30
CA ILE A 246 14.92 0.20 1.13
C ILE A 246 15.61 1.56 1.17
N TYR A 247 16.73 1.66 0.45
CA TYR A 247 17.41 2.91 0.16
C TYR A 247 17.44 3.15 -1.35
N VAL A 248 16.96 4.31 -1.78
CA VAL A 248 16.92 4.77 -3.16
C VAL A 248 17.80 6.02 -3.26
N PRO A 249 19.09 5.89 -3.66
CA PRO A 249 20.04 7.00 -3.65
C PRO A 249 19.60 8.17 -4.55
N ALA A 250 18.78 7.89 -5.57
CA ALA A 250 18.26 8.89 -6.48
C ALA A 250 17.40 9.95 -5.79
N LEU A 251 16.79 9.66 -4.63
CA LEU A 251 15.93 10.58 -3.87
C LEU A 251 16.67 11.33 -2.74
N ASP A 252 17.92 10.95 -2.43
CA ASP A 252 18.65 11.54 -1.31
C ASP A 252 18.97 13.02 -1.58
N GLY A 253 18.69 13.87 -0.59
CA GLY A 253 18.85 15.32 -0.66
C GLY A 253 17.77 16.09 -1.43
N TRP A 254 16.72 15.44 -1.95
CA TRP A 254 15.60 16.09 -2.66
C TRP A 254 14.76 16.96 -1.72
N THR A 255 14.60 18.24 -2.03
CA THR A 255 13.73 19.14 -1.27
C THR A 255 12.26 18.77 -1.47
N LEU A 256 11.53 18.53 -0.39
CA LEU A 256 10.12 18.13 -0.46
C LEU A 256 9.20 19.33 -0.76
N PRO A 257 8.26 19.24 -1.72
CA PRO A 257 7.35 20.33 -2.04
C PRO A 257 6.57 20.85 -0.83
N GLY A 258 6.50 22.19 -0.72
CA GLY A 258 5.87 22.87 0.42
C GLY A 258 6.68 22.85 1.72
N SER A 259 7.93 22.37 1.71
CA SER A 259 8.78 22.22 2.88
C SER A 259 10.23 22.65 2.62
N SER A 260 10.98 22.90 3.69
CA SER A 260 12.45 23.02 3.65
C SER A 260 13.17 21.70 3.93
N LYS A 261 12.43 20.65 4.34
CA LYS A 261 12.97 19.30 4.57
C LYS A 261 13.47 18.69 3.27
N LYS A 262 14.52 17.88 3.39
CA LYS A 262 15.03 17.04 2.32
C LYS A 262 14.71 15.58 2.60
N HIS A 263 14.34 14.82 1.57
CA HIS A 263 14.27 13.37 1.64
C HIS A 263 15.69 12.77 1.80
N ASN A 264 15.80 11.62 2.45
CA ASN A 264 17.06 10.96 2.78
C ASN A 264 17.25 9.62 2.04
N GLY A 265 16.51 9.39 0.96
CA GLY A 265 16.50 8.14 0.19
C GLY A 265 15.90 6.92 0.90
N CYS A 266 15.51 7.00 2.16
CA CYS A 266 14.97 5.87 2.93
C CYS A 266 13.46 5.72 2.71
N LEU A 267 13.01 4.52 2.33
CA LEU A 267 11.59 4.21 2.09
C LEU A 267 11.21 2.88 2.75
N LEU A 268 9.91 2.69 2.99
CA LEU A 268 9.32 1.45 3.50
C LEU A 268 8.38 0.83 2.46
N VAL A 269 8.69 -0.39 2.03
CA VAL A 269 7.78 -1.21 1.22
C VAL A 269 6.65 -1.70 2.12
N ASP A 270 5.56 -0.95 2.17
CA ASP A 270 4.36 -1.29 2.93
C ASP A 270 3.08 -1.16 2.08
N ASP A 271 3.17 -1.10 0.75
CA ASP A 271 2.00 -1.15 -0.13
C ASP A 271 2.23 -1.99 -1.42
N LYS A 272 1.16 -2.25 -2.18
CA LYS A 272 1.17 -2.87 -3.51
C LYS A 272 0.27 -2.13 -4.49
N SER A 273 0.66 -2.10 -5.75
CA SER A 273 -0.18 -1.56 -6.82
C SER A 273 -0.99 -2.65 -7.52
N TRP A 274 -2.14 -2.26 -8.06
CA TRP A 274 -2.92 -3.08 -8.99
C TRP A 274 -2.61 -2.79 -10.47
N SER A 275 -1.90 -1.69 -10.77
CA SER A 275 -1.69 -1.18 -12.13
C SER A 275 -0.40 -1.67 -12.82
N PHE A 276 0.49 -2.35 -12.09
CA PHE A 276 1.78 -2.84 -12.62
C PHE A 276 2.20 -4.21 -12.05
N GLY A 277 3.18 -4.85 -12.70
CA GLY A 277 3.73 -6.15 -12.35
C GLY A 277 4.94 -6.08 -11.41
N GLY A 278 5.94 -6.94 -11.65
CA GLY A 278 7.25 -6.81 -11.02
C GLY A 278 8.09 -5.65 -11.61
N ASN A 279 9.24 -5.39 -10.98
CA ASN A 279 10.24 -4.40 -11.38
C ASN A 279 9.77 -2.94 -11.54
N HIS A 280 8.83 -2.55 -10.68
CA HIS A 280 8.28 -1.20 -10.57
C HIS A 280 8.12 -0.86 -9.09
N ILE A 281 8.48 0.37 -8.69
CA ILE A 281 8.10 0.93 -7.38
C ILE A 281 7.35 2.26 -7.55
N ASP A 282 6.32 2.48 -6.73
CA ASP A 282 5.48 3.68 -6.78
C ASP A 282 5.60 4.46 -5.48
N TRP A 283 6.00 5.73 -5.54
CA TRP A 283 6.30 6.51 -4.33
C TRP A 283 5.11 7.36 -3.90
N PHE A 284 4.69 7.22 -2.64
CA PHE A 284 3.55 7.96 -2.12
C PHE A 284 3.92 9.40 -1.75
N VAL A 285 3.42 10.38 -2.52
CA VAL A 285 3.73 11.81 -2.34
C VAL A 285 2.55 12.66 -1.86
N ASN A 286 1.44 12.01 -1.47
CA ASN A 286 0.23 12.57 -0.85
C ASN A 286 -0.60 13.53 -1.73
N PHE A 287 0.02 14.40 -2.54
CA PHE A 287 -0.69 15.35 -3.41
C PHE A 287 -0.18 15.35 -4.85
N LYS A 288 -1.10 15.43 -5.83
CA LYS A 288 -0.83 15.56 -7.27
C LYS A 288 0.13 16.70 -7.64
N LYS A 289 -0.02 17.85 -6.96
CA LYS A 289 0.88 19.01 -7.08
C LYS A 289 2.33 18.70 -6.64
N HIS A 290 2.53 17.78 -5.68
CA HIS A 290 3.86 17.39 -5.23
C HIS A 290 4.52 16.45 -6.23
N TYR A 291 3.78 15.45 -6.74
CA TYR A 291 4.19 14.67 -7.92
C TYR A 291 4.62 15.59 -9.07
N THR A 292 3.77 16.55 -9.45
CA THR A 292 4.03 17.45 -10.58
C THR A 292 5.32 18.25 -10.38
N SER A 293 5.56 18.75 -9.17
CA SER A 293 6.80 19.46 -8.83
C SER A 293 8.03 18.54 -8.86
N LEU A 294 7.96 17.36 -8.24
CA LEU A 294 9.07 16.41 -8.15
C LEU A 294 9.46 15.87 -9.52
N ASN A 295 8.49 15.43 -10.31
CA ASN A 295 8.70 14.93 -11.67
C ASN A 295 9.28 16.02 -12.58
N SER A 296 8.76 17.25 -12.52
CA SER A 296 9.29 18.37 -13.31
C SER A 296 10.74 18.73 -12.94
N ASN A 297 11.07 18.74 -11.64
CA ASN A 297 12.38 19.13 -11.13
C ASN A 297 13.45 18.05 -11.40
N HIS A 298 13.12 16.77 -11.23
CA HIS A 298 14.10 15.68 -11.20
C HIS A 298 14.05 14.75 -12.42
N LYS A 299 12.88 14.59 -13.05
CA LYS A 299 12.67 13.80 -14.29
C LYS A 299 13.19 12.36 -14.24
N VAL A 300 13.24 11.78 -13.04
CA VAL A 300 13.64 10.38 -12.80
C VAL A 300 12.43 9.47 -13.04
N SER A 301 12.57 8.56 -14.00
CA SER A 301 11.60 7.49 -14.31
C SER A 301 12.11 6.08 -13.96
N LYS A 302 13.38 5.94 -13.55
CA LYS A 302 13.99 4.68 -13.15
C LYS A 302 15.00 4.87 -12.02
N VAL A 303 15.12 3.89 -11.12
CA VAL A 303 16.05 3.94 -9.97
C VAL A 303 16.77 2.62 -9.71
N ASP A 304 17.94 2.69 -9.07
CA ASP A 304 18.58 1.55 -8.41
C ASP A 304 18.11 1.50 -6.93
N ILE A 305 17.84 0.29 -6.43
CA ILE A 305 17.31 0.03 -5.09
C ILE A 305 18.33 -0.76 -4.28
N TYR A 306 18.57 -0.32 -3.05
CA TYR A 306 19.54 -0.88 -2.11
C TYR A 306 18.84 -1.31 -0.83
N GLU A 307 19.48 -2.20 -0.06
CA GLU A 307 19.06 -2.51 1.31
C GLU A 307 19.15 -1.25 2.18
N GLY A 308 18.09 -0.97 2.95
CA GLY A 308 18.01 0.25 3.75
C GLY A 308 19.11 0.35 4.83
N GLY A 309 19.57 -0.79 5.35
CA GLY A 309 20.54 -0.86 6.45
C GLY A 309 20.06 -0.01 7.63
N ASP A 310 20.88 0.93 8.07
CA ASP A 310 20.58 1.84 9.18
C ASP A 310 19.89 3.15 8.78
N CYS A 311 19.45 3.31 7.51
CA CYS A 311 18.69 4.50 7.13
C CYS A 311 17.41 4.64 7.98
N GLN A 312 17.02 5.87 8.31
CA GLN A 312 15.85 6.13 9.16
C GLN A 312 14.70 6.67 8.32
N LEU A 313 13.48 6.15 8.54
CA LEU A 313 12.26 6.79 8.05
C LEU A 313 12.06 8.07 8.86
N LEU A 314 11.80 9.20 8.20
CA LEU A 314 11.71 10.51 8.86
C LEU A 314 10.25 10.99 8.86
N SER A 315 9.90 11.81 9.86
CA SER A 315 8.63 12.55 9.81
C SER A 315 8.79 13.77 8.91
N TYR A 316 8.19 13.72 7.72
CA TYR A 316 8.25 14.74 6.68
C TYR A 316 7.14 15.81 6.80
#